data_AF-A0A3Q9XZL5-F1
#
_entry.id   AF-A0A3Q9XZL5-F1
#
_cell.length_a   1.000
_cell.length_b   1.000
_cell.length_c   1.000
_cell.angle_alpha   90.00
_cell.angle_beta   90.00
_cell.angle_gamma   90.00
#
_symmetry.space_group_name_H-M   'P 1'
#
loop_
_entity.id
_entity.type
_entity.pdbx_description
1 polymer ?
#
loop_
_entity_poly.entity_id
_entity_poly.type
_entity_poly.pdbx_seq_one_letter_code
_entity_poly.pdbx_strand_id
1 'polypeptide(L)'
;MPLKACKMMGYSRDSFYRFKELYETGGKAALQDMTPRKPYIKNSVDESIEEAVVDFALQKPAYGQLRVCNELEETGSFHFARGRTFCLATI
;
A
#
# COMPACT_ATOMS: atom_id res chain seq x y z
N MET A 1 -25.17 -24.86 14.07
CA MET A 1 -23.89 -24.69 14.79
C MET A 1 -22.98 -23.52 14.32
N PRO A 2 -23.45 -22.38 13.77
CA PRO A 2 -22.54 -21.26 13.43
C PRO A 2 -22.28 -20.29 14.61
N LEU A 3 -23.26 -20.10 15.50
CA LEU A 3 -23.22 -19.07 16.55
C LEU A 3 -22.14 -19.30 17.63
N LYS A 4 -21.90 -20.55 18.03
CA LYS A 4 -20.89 -20.88 19.06
C LYS A 4 -19.47 -20.63 18.53
N ALA A 5 -19.20 -20.96 17.27
CA ALA A 5 -17.92 -20.72 16.62
C ALA A 5 -17.64 -19.23 16.39
N CYS A 6 -18.64 -18.45 15.96
CA CYS A 6 -18.54 -17.00 15.79
C CYS A 6 -18.21 -16.29 17.12
N LYS A 7 -18.83 -16.74 18.22
CA LYS A 7 -18.62 -16.19 19.57
C LYS A 7 -17.25 -16.56 20.17
N MET A 8 -16.71 -17.73 19.81
CA MET A 8 -15.42 -18.21 20.29
C MET A 8 -14.23 -17.65 19.49
N MET A 9 -14.42 -17.36 18.20
CA MET A 9 -13.38 -16.86 17.29
C MET A 9 -13.40 -15.34 17.08
N GLY A 10 -14.42 -14.63 17.59
CA GLY A 10 -14.52 -13.17 17.46
C GLY A 10 -14.89 -12.66 16.07
N TYR A 11 -15.36 -13.53 15.17
CA TYR A 11 -15.77 -13.15 13.81
C TYR A 11 -17.27 -12.86 13.72
N SER A 12 -17.65 -11.94 12.83
CA SER A 12 -19.06 -11.73 12.47
C SER A 12 -19.63 -12.98 11.79
N ARG A 13 -20.95 -13.18 11.93
CA ARG A 13 -21.71 -14.24 11.27
C ARG A 13 -21.46 -14.26 9.75
N ASP A 14 -21.38 -13.09 9.12
CA ASP A 14 -21.18 -12.96 7.66
C ASP A 14 -19.80 -13.44 7.23
N SER A 15 -18.76 -13.14 8.01
CA SER A 15 -17.39 -13.61 7.76
C SER A 15 -17.32 -15.13 7.76
N PHE A 16 -18.03 -15.80 8.68
CA PHE A 16 -18.06 -17.27 8.75
C PHE A 16 -18.63 -17.90 7.47
N TYR A 17 -19.73 -17.37 6.94
CA TYR A 17 -20.32 -17.90 5.72
C TYR A 17 -19.45 -17.64 4.49
N ARG A 18 -18.78 -16.48 4.39
CA ARG A 18 -17.83 -16.21 3.32
C ARG A 18 -16.66 -17.20 3.31
N PHE A 19 -16.08 -17.47 4.48
CA PHE A 19 -15.00 -18.47 4.58
C PHE A 19 -15.49 -19.89 4.33
N LYS A 20 -16.74 -20.21 4.69
CA LYS A 20 -17.35 -21.52 4.40
C LYS A 20 -17.51 -21.76 2.90
N GLU A 21 -18.07 -20.80 2.16
CA GLU A 21 -18.25 -20.91 0.70
C GLU A 21 -16.90 -21.03 -0.03
N LEU A 22 -15.89 -20.26 0.41
CA LEU A 22 -14.53 -20.34 -0.13
C LEU A 22 -13.88 -21.70 0.15
N TYR A 23 -14.09 -22.27 1.34
CA TYR A 23 -13.57 -23.59 1.69
C TYR A 23 -14.26 -24.71 0.91
N GLU A 24 -15.57 -24.62 0.69
CA GLU A 24 -16.33 -25.59 -0.11
C GLU A 24 -15.94 -25.54 -1.59
N THR A 25 -15.58 -24.36 -2.11
CA THR A 25 -15.24 -24.17 -3.53
C THR A 25 -13.75 -24.42 -3.84
N GLY A 26 -12.84 -24.03 -2.95
CA GLY A 26 -11.38 -24.04 -3.22
C GLY A 26 -10.53 -24.71 -2.13
N GLY A 27 -11.14 -25.42 -1.20
CA GLY A 27 -10.45 -26.19 -0.16
C GLY A 27 -9.51 -25.33 0.70
N LYS A 28 -8.41 -25.93 1.16
CA LYS A 28 -7.42 -25.25 2.01
C LYS A 28 -6.60 -24.18 1.28
N ALA A 29 -6.47 -24.28 -0.04
CA ALA A 29 -5.68 -23.35 -0.84
C ALA A 29 -6.34 -21.98 -0.94
N ALA A 30 -7.68 -21.94 -1.05
CA ALA A 30 -8.44 -20.69 -1.15
C ALA A 30 -8.45 -19.81 0.10
N LEU A 31 -8.01 -20.32 1.26
CA LEU A 31 -7.83 -19.50 2.46
C LEU A 31 -6.53 -18.70 2.48
N GLN A 32 -5.53 -19.09 1.67
CA GLN A 32 -4.24 -18.37 1.59
C GLN A 32 -4.35 -17.10 0.73
N ASP A 33 -5.33 -17.03 -0.17
CA ASP A 33 -5.54 -15.91 -1.09
C ASP A 33 -6.24 -14.72 -0.43
N MET A 34 -5.87 -14.38 0.81
CA MET A 34 -6.12 -13.04 1.32
C MET A 34 -5.18 -12.09 0.58
N THR A 35 -5.64 -11.61 -0.58
CA THR A 35 -4.90 -10.67 -1.41
C THR A 35 -4.31 -9.56 -0.54
N PRO A 36 -3.01 -9.24 -0.67
CA PRO A 36 -2.44 -8.08 -0.02
C PRO A 36 -3.30 -6.86 -0.39
N ARG A 37 -3.47 -5.93 0.55
CA ARG A 37 -4.22 -4.71 0.25
C ARG A 37 -3.63 -4.09 -1.00
N LYS A 38 -4.43 -4.04 -2.07
CA LYS A 38 -4.00 -3.41 -3.31
C LYS A 38 -3.58 -1.97 -2.97
N PRO A 39 -2.41 -1.50 -3.42
CA PRO A 39 -2.00 -0.12 -3.19
C PRO A 39 -3.14 0.80 -3.62
N TYR A 40 -3.46 1.75 -2.73
CA TYR A 40 -4.57 2.65 -2.96
C TYR A 40 -4.18 3.60 -4.10
N ILE A 41 -4.92 3.54 -5.21
CA ILE A 41 -4.59 4.22 -6.47
C ILE A 41 -4.31 5.73 -6.28
N LYS A 42 -4.95 6.38 -5.30
CA LYS A 42 -4.72 7.82 -5.03
C LYS A 42 -3.37 8.13 -4.37
N ASN A 43 -2.71 7.13 -3.80
CA ASN A 43 -1.34 7.22 -3.28
C ASN A 43 -0.31 6.76 -4.31
N SER A 44 -0.73 6.33 -5.51
CA SER A 44 0.19 5.99 -6.59
C SER A 44 0.78 7.27 -7.16
N VAL A 45 2.11 7.35 -7.13
CA VAL A 45 2.88 8.39 -7.80
C VAL A 45 3.15 7.90 -9.23
N ASP A 46 3.38 8.83 -10.16
CA ASP A 46 3.81 8.48 -11.51
C ASP A 46 5.21 7.85 -11.49
N GLU A 47 5.42 6.80 -12.27
CA GLU A 47 6.69 6.05 -12.32
C GLU A 47 7.88 6.97 -12.67
N SER A 48 7.66 7.98 -13.53
CA SER A 48 8.69 8.96 -13.88
C SER A 48 9.20 9.77 -12.69
N ILE A 49 8.34 10.02 -11.69
CA ILE A 49 8.71 10.76 -10.48
C ILE A 49 9.52 9.84 -9.55
N GLU A 50 9.13 8.56 -9.46
CA GLU A 50 9.84 7.57 -8.63
C GLU A 50 11.27 7.37 -9.14
N GLU A 51 11.45 7.17 -10.45
CA GLU A 51 12.76 7.04 -11.08
C GLU A 51 13.64 8.29 -10.85
N ALA A 52 13.08 9.48 -11.07
CA ALA A 52 13.81 10.74 -10.85
C ALA A 52 14.26 10.92 -9.40
N VAL A 53 13.45 10.49 -8.42
CA VAL A 53 13.81 10.54 -7.00
C VAL A 53 14.91 9.53 -6.66
N VAL A 54 14.84 8.31 -7.20
CA VAL A 54 15.86 7.27 -6.99
C VAL A 54 17.20 7.70 -7.58
N ASP A 55 17.21 8.19 -8.81
CA ASP A 55 18.44 8.69 -9.46
C ASP A 55 19.05 9.85 -8.68
N PHE A 56 18.24 10.80 -8.23
CA PHE A 56 18.72 11.93 -7.44
C PHE A 56 19.30 11.47 -6.09
N ALA A 57 18.67 10.50 -5.43
CA ALA A 57 19.16 9.95 -4.16
C ALA A 57 20.50 9.22 -4.33
N LEU A 58 20.71 8.51 -5.44
CA LEU A 58 21.99 7.88 -5.77
C LEU A 58 23.08 8.91 -6.03
N GLN A 59 22.77 10.01 -6.73
CA GLN A 59 23.73 11.06 -7.03
C GLN A 59 24.13 11.87 -5.79
N LYS A 60 23.18 12.15 -4.90
CA LYS A 60 23.38 13.03 -3.74
C LYS A 60 22.78 12.43 -2.46
N PRO A 61 23.43 11.42 -1.86
CA PRO A 61 22.89 10.70 -0.70
C PRO A 61 22.77 11.54 0.58
N ALA A 62 23.46 12.68 0.65
CA ALA A 62 23.40 13.60 1.79
C ALA A 62 22.13 14.47 1.83
N TYR A 63 21.33 14.48 0.76
CA TYR A 63 20.14 15.32 0.67
C TYR A 63 18.95 14.63 1.34
N GLY A 64 18.32 15.34 2.29
CA GLY A 64 17.08 14.89 2.91
C GLY A 64 15.86 15.11 2.03
N GLN A 65 14.73 14.46 2.38
CA GLN A 65 13.47 14.47 1.63
C GLN A 65 13.02 15.86 1.16
N LEU A 66 13.02 16.84 2.08
CA LEU A 66 12.61 18.23 1.77
C LEU A 66 13.52 18.92 0.75
N ARG A 67 14.82 18.60 0.77
CA ARG A 67 15.78 19.18 -0.18
C ARG A 67 15.61 18.56 -1.56
N VAL A 68 15.39 17.24 -1.64
CA VAL A 68 15.09 16.55 -2.90
C VAL A 68 13.82 17.13 -3.55
N CYS A 69 12.75 17.34 -2.79
CA CYS A 69 11.52 17.94 -3.31
C CYS A 69 11.74 19.34 -3.88
N ASN A 70 12.49 20.20 -3.18
CA ASN A 70 12.74 21.56 -3.64
C ASN A 70 13.58 21.58 -4.92
N GLU A 71 14.63 20.76 -5.03
CA GLU A 71 15.47 20.68 -6.22
C GLU A 71 14.70 20.14 -7.44
N LEU A 72 13.77 19.20 -7.22
CA LEU A 72 12.87 18.69 -8.24
C LEU A 72 11.77 19.70 -8.64
N GLU A 73 11.38 20.61 -7.74
CA GLU A 73 10.50 21.75 -8.06
C GLU A 73 11.25 22.84 -8.86
N GLU A 74 12.50 23.11 -8.50
CA GLU A 74 13.35 24.11 -9.17
C GLU A 74 13.68 23.73 -10.62
N THR A 75 13.78 22.44 -10.92
CA THR A 75 13.93 21.92 -12.29
C THR A 75 12.64 22.01 -13.12
N GLY A 76 11.55 22.55 -12.56
CA GLY A 76 10.32 22.91 -13.27
C GLY A 76 9.50 21.72 -13.78
N SER A 77 9.88 20.50 -13.41
CA SER A 77 9.26 19.26 -13.91
C SER A 77 8.18 18.73 -12.97
N PHE A 78 8.23 19.09 -11.69
CA PHE A 78 7.36 18.52 -10.66
C PHE A 78 6.83 19.59 -9.70
N HIS A 79 5.61 19.40 -9.21
CA HIS A 79 5.02 20.23 -8.17
C HIS A 79 4.54 19.35 -7.02
N PHE A 80 5.16 19.48 -5.85
CA PHE A 80 4.75 18.72 -4.66
C PHE A 80 3.83 19.59 -3.80
N ALA A 81 2.67 19.03 -3.44
CA ALA A 81 1.76 19.73 -2.55
C ALA A 81 2.39 19.86 -1.15
N ARG A 82 2.71 21.09 -0.73
CA ARG A 82 3.26 21.37 0.61
C ARG A 82 2.32 20.83 1.68
N GLY A 83 2.76 19.80 2.41
CA GLY A 83 1.97 19.11 3.44
C GLY A 83 1.83 17.61 3.22
N ARG A 84 2.02 17.11 1.99
CA ARG A 84 2.38 15.71 1.77
C ARG A 84 3.88 15.65 1.89
N THR A 85 4.36 15.49 3.13
CA THR A 85 5.68 14.88 3.34
C THR A 85 5.72 13.72 2.37
N PHE A 86 6.71 13.71 1.49
CA PHE A 86 7.13 12.56 0.70
C PHE A 86 7.56 11.50 1.73
N CYS A 87 6.59 10.99 2.49
CA CYS A 87 6.69 9.79 3.25
C CYS A 87 6.79 8.77 2.13
N LEU A 88 8.03 8.44 1.78
CA LEU A 88 8.44 7.10 1.43
C LEU A 88 8.00 6.18 2.59
N ALA A 89 6.69 6.04 2.76
CA ALA A 89 6.09 4.92 3.44
C ALA A 89 6.11 3.83 2.39
N THR A 90 7.22 3.09 2.42
CA THR A 90 7.37 1.75 1.86
C THR A 90 7.68 1.69 0.36
N ILE A 91 8.98 1.79 0.05
CA ILE A 91 9.62 0.66 -0.64
C ILE A 91 9.95 -0.37 0.44
#